data_AF-A0A5K7XCI9-F1
#
_entry.id   AF-A0A5K7XCI9-F1
#
_cell.length_a   1.000
_cell.length_b   1.000
_cell.length_c   1.000
_cell.angle_alpha   90.00
_cell.angle_beta   90.00
_cell.angle_gamma   90.00
#
_symmetry.space_group_name_H-M   'P 1'
#
loop_
_entity.id
_entity.type
_entity.pdbx_description
1 polymer ?
#
loop_
_entity_poly.entity_id
_entity_poly.type
_entity_poly.pdbx_seq_one_letter_code
_entity_poly.pdbx_strand_id
1 'polypeptide(L)'
;MPKGAELPFPSPPAPSDKSLPPRRPHSCRLTAAILAIGLLHCAGVRATEPCEANAPTYGSPCAAATAVVPPTAVQRRGAWYVATSVNFQVCSLESAAGAFQTAEACEKLRSELAAKCGFKPSAWNPRCHVVLHASSKSYEATVGAAGRTTLASALVKRAQGGIASRQIDVRSDVDDFLTAALPHELCHVLLADHSPALPLWCDEGMALQFDSLEKQQLHDRDLRRSLSSGRALPLASLLTLRQYPAAEDWPAFYGQSASVVRCLLQLGGPEKLLQFAELQQSRGVDAALRELYGLRNAGHLAEIWHDSLRGSSATPLQLAFSPPVPPADLDPANFLKLAEAR
;
A
#
# COMPACT_ATOMS: atom_id res chain seq x y z
N MET A 1 -1.42 31.36 -0.28
CA MET A 1 -1.44 29.90 -0.51
C MET A 1 -1.51 29.66 -2.01
N PRO A 2 -0.55 28.98 -2.66
CA PRO A 2 -0.70 28.68 -4.06
C PRO A 2 -1.72 27.53 -4.21
N LYS A 3 -2.66 27.69 -5.14
CA LYS A 3 -3.57 26.62 -5.57
C LYS A 3 -2.72 25.44 -6.03
N GLY A 4 -2.87 24.27 -5.39
CA GLY A 4 -2.23 23.04 -5.85
C GLY A 4 -2.60 22.81 -7.31
N ALA A 5 -1.60 22.65 -8.16
CA ALA A 5 -1.81 22.31 -9.56
C ALA A 5 -2.52 20.95 -9.62
N GLU A 6 -3.76 20.94 -10.09
CA GLU A 6 -4.51 19.71 -10.40
C GLU A 6 -3.71 18.98 -11.49
N LEU A 7 -3.29 17.73 -11.25
CA LEU A 7 -2.61 16.94 -12.27
C LEU A 7 -3.53 16.80 -13.50
N PRO A 8 -2.99 16.85 -14.73
CA PRO A 8 -3.81 16.68 -15.93
C PRO A 8 -4.53 15.34 -15.87
N PHE A 9 -5.82 15.34 -16.23
CA PHE A 9 -6.64 14.13 -16.29
C PHE A 9 -5.99 13.10 -17.22
N PRO A 10 -6.06 11.79 -16.89
CA PRO A 10 -5.66 10.77 -17.82
C PRO A 10 -6.44 10.95 -19.13
N SER A 11 -5.73 10.98 -20.25
CA SER A 11 -6.38 11.05 -21.56
C SER A 11 -7.26 9.79 -21.72
N PRO A 12 -8.52 9.92 -22.15
CA PRO A 12 -9.35 8.75 -22.39
C PRO A 12 -8.65 7.85 -23.42
N PRO A 13 -8.73 6.52 -23.29
CA PRO A 13 -8.19 5.62 -24.29
C PRO A 13 -8.86 5.91 -25.64
N ALA A 14 -8.05 5.94 -26.72
CA ALA A 14 -8.57 6.16 -28.06
C ALA A 14 -9.64 5.10 -28.41
N PRO A 15 -10.73 5.49 -29.09
CA PRO A 15 -11.75 4.53 -29.53
C PRO A 15 -11.09 3.47 -30.42
N SER A 16 -11.43 2.18 -30.22
CA SER A 16 -10.88 1.11 -31.03
C SER A 16 -11.39 1.20 -32.46
N ASP A 17 -10.51 1.63 -33.36
CA ASP A 17 -10.74 1.55 -34.80
C ASP A 17 -10.77 0.08 -35.23
N LYS A 18 -11.96 -0.38 -35.67
CA LYS A 18 -12.20 -1.74 -36.15
C LYS A 18 -11.83 -1.85 -37.63
N SER A 19 -10.56 -1.65 -37.98
CA SER A 19 -10.02 -2.13 -39.25
C SER A 19 -8.53 -1.86 -39.36
N LEU A 20 -7.70 -2.87 -39.16
CA LEU A 20 -6.40 -3.05 -39.83
C LEU A 20 -5.82 -4.43 -39.45
N PRO A 21 -5.28 -5.22 -40.40
CA PRO A 21 -4.78 -6.57 -40.15
C PRO A 21 -3.42 -6.57 -39.41
N PRO A 22 -3.05 -7.68 -38.75
CA PRO A 22 -1.87 -7.71 -37.89
C PRO A 22 -0.57 -7.74 -38.70
N ARG A 23 0.38 -6.87 -38.36
CA ARG A 23 1.78 -7.01 -38.76
C ARG A 23 2.58 -7.69 -37.65
N ARG A 24 3.33 -8.75 -37.99
CA ARG A 24 4.45 -9.30 -37.21
C ARG A 24 5.78 -8.78 -37.79
N PRO A 25 6.94 -9.07 -37.18
CA PRO A 25 7.36 -8.75 -35.81
C PRO A 25 8.75 -8.06 -35.82
N HIS A 26 9.18 -7.38 -34.75
CA HIS A 26 10.61 -7.27 -34.45
C HIS A 26 10.87 -7.24 -32.94
N SER A 27 11.84 -8.05 -32.55
CA SER A 27 12.47 -8.15 -31.23
C SER A 27 12.91 -6.79 -30.70
N CYS A 28 12.56 -6.44 -29.47
CA CYS A 28 13.25 -5.38 -28.75
C CYS A 28 13.23 -5.60 -27.23
N ARG A 29 14.36 -5.26 -26.62
CA ARG A 29 14.84 -5.66 -25.30
C ARG A 29 13.96 -5.09 -24.17
N LEU A 30 13.66 -5.92 -23.15
CA LEU A 30 13.06 -5.47 -21.90
C LEU A 30 14.06 -4.57 -21.16
N THR A 31 13.65 -3.35 -20.86
CA THR A 31 14.35 -2.47 -19.92
C THR A 31 13.34 -2.11 -18.84
N ALA A 32 13.53 -2.65 -17.64
CA ALA A 32 12.78 -2.23 -16.45
C ALA A 32 13.31 -0.84 -16.05
N ALA A 33 12.47 0.17 -16.16
CA ALA A 33 12.81 1.54 -15.77
C ALA A 33 12.18 1.85 -14.41
N ILE A 34 12.98 1.81 -13.34
CA ILE A 34 12.78 2.66 -12.16
C ILE A 34 14.12 3.34 -11.90
N LEU A 35 14.16 4.65 -12.16
CA LEU A 35 15.31 5.51 -12.00
C LEU A 35 15.30 6.08 -10.58
N ALA A 36 16.31 5.76 -9.77
CA ALA A 36 16.61 6.46 -8.52
C ALA A 36 18.09 6.87 -8.52
N ILE A 37 18.36 8.16 -8.73
CA ILE A 37 19.71 8.77 -8.63
C ILE A 37 19.61 10.09 -7.85
N GLY A 38 20.55 10.29 -6.91
CA GLY A 38 20.91 11.58 -6.31
C GLY A 38 21.27 11.48 -4.83
N LEU A 39 22.43 10.90 -4.46
CA LEU A 39 23.71 11.57 -4.12
C LEU A 39 23.66 12.55 -2.92
N LEU A 40 24.37 12.16 -1.86
CA LEU A 40 24.71 12.93 -0.67
C LEU A 40 25.63 14.13 -0.98
N HIS A 41 25.51 15.18 -0.16
CA HIS A 41 26.66 15.96 0.34
C HIS A 41 26.45 16.31 1.81
N CYS A 42 27.43 15.97 2.64
CA CYS A 42 27.51 16.29 4.05
C CYS A 42 28.19 17.66 4.25
N ALA A 43 27.70 18.46 5.20
CA ALA A 43 28.50 19.46 5.91
C ALA A 43 27.94 19.59 7.33
N GLY A 44 28.80 19.33 8.32
CA GLY A 44 28.43 19.27 9.73
C GLY A 44 28.44 20.61 10.45
N VAL A 45 27.78 20.65 11.61
CA VAL A 45 28.06 21.60 12.70
C VAL A 45 27.88 20.85 14.03
N ARG A 46 28.79 21.15 14.97
CA ARG A 46 28.97 20.55 16.28
C ARG A 46 27.95 21.03 17.32
N ALA A 47 27.86 20.20 18.36
CA ALA A 47 27.03 20.25 19.56
C ALA A 47 27.25 21.44 20.51
N THR A 48 26.21 21.72 21.32
CA THR A 48 26.30 22.13 22.73
C THR A 48 25.08 21.59 23.51
N GLU A 49 25.33 20.99 24.68
CA GLU A 49 24.35 20.48 25.67
C GLU A 49 23.82 21.62 26.61
N PRO A 50 23.19 21.33 27.77
CA PRO A 50 21.75 21.12 27.96
C PRO A 50 21.13 22.15 28.93
N CYS A 51 19.80 22.26 28.98
CA CYS A 51 19.12 22.94 30.09
C CYS A 51 17.83 22.22 30.49
N GLU A 52 17.70 22.04 31.80
CA GLU A 52 16.66 21.32 32.52
C GLU A 52 15.28 22.01 32.53
N ALA A 53 14.28 21.16 32.81
CA ALA A 53 13.04 21.39 33.55
C ALA A 53 11.99 22.38 33.00
N ASN A 54 10.86 21.83 32.57
CA ASN A 54 9.62 21.90 33.36
C ASN A 54 8.52 21.01 32.76
N ALA A 55 7.90 20.21 33.61
CA ALA A 55 6.72 19.41 33.29
C ALA A 55 5.45 20.27 33.34
N PRO A 56 4.48 20.02 32.44
CA PRO A 56 3.08 20.20 32.78
C PRO A 56 2.27 18.92 32.56
N THR A 57 1.63 18.50 33.64
CA THR A 57 0.27 17.94 33.74
C THR A 57 -0.34 17.25 32.51
N TYR A 58 -0.49 15.94 32.61
CA TYR A 58 -1.30 15.09 31.74
C TYR A 58 -2.78 15.48 31.81
N GLY A 59 -3.27 16.17 30.78
CA GLY A 59 -4.67 16.12 30.37
C GLY A 59 -4.77 15.27 29.12
N SER A 60 -5.31 14.05 29.22
CA SER A 60 -5.61 13.21 28.06
C SER A 60 -6.57 13.93 27.12
N PRO A 61 -6.20 14.24 25.87
CA PRO A 61 -7.18 14.60 24.87
C PRO A 61 -7.80 13.30 24.37
N CYS A 62 -9.11 13.17 24.60
CA CYS A 62 -9.95 12.18 23.94
C CYS A 62 -9.65 12.24 22.44
N ALA A 63 -9.23 11.11 21.84
CA ALA A 63 -8.90 11.04 20.43
C ALA A 63 -10.17 11.36 19.62
N ALA A 64 -10.25 12.57 19.09
CA ALA A 64 -11.28 12.93 18.13
C ALA A 64 -11.09 12.04 16.91
N ALA A 65 -12.01 11.09 16.72
CA ALA A 65 -12.13 10.33 15.48
C ALA A 65 -12.18 11.34 14.33
N THR A 66 -11.20 11.28 13.43
CA THR A 66 -11.18 12.14 12.25
C THR A 66 -12.40 11.75 11.42
N ALA A 67 -13.44 12.59 11.42
CA ALA A 67 -14.66 12.33 10.69
C ALA A 67 -14.31 12.12 9.20
N VAL A 68 -14.67 10.95 8.67
CA VAL A 68 -14.61 10.68 7.24
C VAL A 68 -15.57 11.66 6.58
N VAL A 69 -15.03 12.64 5.84
CA VAL A 69 -15.87 13.56 5.06
C VAL A 69 -16.28 12.81 3.80
N PRO A 70 -17.58 12.51 3.61
CA PRO A 70 -18.03 11.81 2.41
C PRO A 70 -17.74 12.66 1.16
N PRO A 71 -17.53 12.02 -0.01
CA PRO A 71 -17.34 12.75 -1.26
C PRO A 71 -18.50 13.73 -1.50
N THR A 72 -18.17 14.96 -1.86
CA THR A 72 -19.14 16.07 -1.82
C THR A 72 -20.16 16.02 -2.95
N ALA A 73 -19.76 15.55 -4.14
CA ALA A 73 -20.60 15.23 -5.31
C ALA A 73 -19.73 14.63 -6.44
N VAL A 74 -20.34 13.97 -7.42
CA VAL A 74 -19.67 13.54 -8.65
C VAL A 74 -19.85 14.60 -9.73
N GLN A 75 -18.75 15.01 -10.38
CA GLN A 75 -18.77 15.96 -11.48
C GLN A 75 -18.47 15.25 -12.80
N ARG A 76 -19.03 15.78 -13.89
CA ARG A 76 -18.65 15.37 -15.25
C ARG A 76 -17.47 16.21 -15.71
N ARG A 77 -16.38 15.57 -16.14
CA ARG A 77 -15.23 16.23 -16.78
C ARG A 77 -14.90 15.52 -18.08
N GLY A 78 -15.38 16.07 -19.20
CA GLY A 78 -15.36 15.37 -20.49
C GLY A 78 -16.18 14.08 -20.41
N ALA A 79 -15.57 12.96 -20.79
CA ALA A 79 -16.19 11.63 -20.68
C ALA A 79 -16.20 11.06 -19.25
N TRP A 80 -15.42 11.63 -18.33
CA TRP A 80 -15.22 11.07 -17.00
C TRP A 80 -16.30 11.52 -16.01
N TYR A 81 -16.71 10.57 -15.17
CA TYR A 81 -17.30 10.83 -13.86
C TYR A 81 -16.19 10.96 -12.83
N VAL A 82 -16.15 12.08 -12.12
CA VAL A 82 -15.08 12.40 -11.16
C VAL A 82 -15.70 12.64 -9.78
N ALA A 83 -15.45 11.72 -8.86
CA ALA A 83 -15.75 11.89 -7.44
C ALA A 83 -14.53 12.48 -6.73
N THR A 84 -14.72 13.46 -5.85
CA THR A 84 -13.64 14.05 -5.07
C THR A 84 -13.97 14.01 -3.59
N SER A 85 -13.02 13.56 -2.79
CA SER A 85 -13.05 13.55 -1.33
C SER A 85 -11.87 14.36 -0.77
N VAL A 86 -11.56 14.20 0.51
CA VAL A 86 -10.42 14.89 1.14
C VAL A 86 -9.10 14.42 0.53
N ASN A 87 -8.92 13.10 0.39
CA ASN A 87 -7.67 12.48 0.02
C ASN A 87 -7.66 11.89 -1.39
N PHE A 88 -8.82 11.76 -2.04
CA PHE A 88 -8.95 11.06 -3.32
C PHE A 88 -9.66 11.89 -4.40
N GLN A 89 -9.23 11.67 -5.64
CA GLN A 89 -9.97 11.99 -6.85
C GLN A 89 -10.16 10.70 -7.64
N VAL A 90 -11.39 10.20 -7.71
CA VAL A 90 -11.71 8.93 -8.39
C VAL A 90 -12.36 9.21 -9.73
N CYS A 91 -11.81 8.63 -10.79
CA CYS A 91 -12.25 8.81 -12.17
C CYS A 91 -12.82 7.50 -12.72
N SER A 92 -14.05 7.53 -13.23
CA SER A 92 -14.70 6.40 -13.92
C SER A 92 -15.25 6.84 -15.27
N LEU A 93 -15.09 6.02 -16.31
CA LEU A 93 -15.80 6.21 -17.58
C LEU A 93 -17.20 5.60 -17.58
N GLU A 94 -17.48 4.66 -16.67
CA GLU A 94 -18.69 3.84 -16.71
C GLU A 94 -19.82 4.43 -15.89
N SER A 95 -19.55 4.87 -14.66
CA SER A 95 -20.62 5.30 -13.76
C SER A 95 -20.23 6.35 -12.74
N ALA A 96 -21.16 7.26 -12.47
CA ALA A 96 -21.07 8.18 -11.35
C ALA A 96 -21.08 7.44 -10.00
N ALA A 97 -21.95 6.43 -9.89
CA ALA A 97 -22.09 5.62 -8.67
C ALA A 97 -20.77 4.91 -8.32
N GLY A 98 -20.11 4.26 -9.29
CA GLY A 98 -18.84 3.58 -9.07
C GLY A 98 -17.72 4.54 -8.65
N ALA A 99 -17.65 5.73 -9.25
CA ALA A 99 -16.69 6.76 -8.82
C ALA A 99 -16.96 7.22 -7.37
N PHE A 100 -18.22 7.47 -7.01
CA PHE A 100 -18.61 7.90 -5.66
C PHE A 100 -18.32 6.82 -4.61
N GLN A 101 -18.82 5.60 -4.83
CA GLN A 101 -18.67 4.48 -3.91
C GLN A 101 -17.19 4.13 -3.69
N THR A 102 -16.39 4.15 -4.75
CA THR A 102 -14.95 3.90 -4.63
C THR A 102 -14.25 5.03 -3.86
N ALA A 103 -14.63 6.30 -4.06
CA ALA A 103 -14.05 7.40 -3.28
C ALA A 103 -14.35 7.27 -1.77
N GLU A 104 -15.58 6.89 -1.42
CA GLU A 104 -15.96 6.62 -0.03
C GLU A 104 -15.20 5.42 0.56
N ALA A 105 -15.11 4.33 -0.20
CA ALA A 105 -14.35 3.14 0.20
C ALA A 105 -12.86 3.46 0.40
N CYS A 106 -12.25 4.25 -0.49
CA CYS A 106 -10.86 4.70 -0.36
C CYS A 106 -10.61 5.48 0.94
N GLU A 107 -11.51 6.38 1.34
CA GLU A 107 -11.35 7.15 2.59
C GLU A 107 -11.43 6.24 3.82
N LYS A 108 -12.40 5.32 3.84
CA LYS A 108 -12.54 4.33 4.91
C LYS A 108 -11.30 3.44 4.99
N LEU A 109 -10.90 2.84 3.87
CA LEU A 109 -9.72 1.96 3.79
C LEU A 109 -8.45 2.71 4.20
N ARG A 110 -8.25 3.95 3.76
CA ARG A 110 -7.09 4.76 4.15
C ARG A 110 -6.99 4.91 5.66
N SER A 111 -8.11 5.22 6.33
CA SER A 111 -8.16 5.36 7.78
C SER A 111 -7.83 4.04 8.48
N GLU A 112 -8.44 2.94 8.04
CA GLU A 112 -8.23 1.60 8.61
C GLU A 112 -6.79 1.10 8.42
N LEU A 113 -6.25 1.19 7.21
CA LEU A 113 -4.88 0.78 6.90
C LEU A 113 -3.87 1.63 7.67
N ALA A 114 -4.07 2.94 7.72
CA ALA A 114 -3.17 3.81 8.45
C ALA A 114 -3.12 3.48 9.94
N ALA A 115 -4.27 3.23 10.58
CA ALA A 115 -4.31 2.78 11.97
C ALA A 115 -3.58 1.44 12.17
N LYS A 116 -3.78 0.49 11.26
CA LYS A 116 -3.10 -0.83 11.30
C LYS A 116 -1.59 -0.74 11.06
N CYS A 117 -1.14 0.26 10.31
CA CYS A 117 0.28 0.55 10.09
C CYS A 117 0.89 1.48 11.15
N GLY A 118 0.15 1.89 12.19
CA GLY A 118 0.66 2.78 13.24
C GLY A 118 0.81 4.24 12.81
N PHE A 119 0.09 4.66 11.77
CA PHE A 119 0.13 6.02 11.24
C PHE A 119 -1.06 6.87 11.66
N LYS A 120 -0.84 8.18 11.75
CA LYS A 120 -1.88 9.21 11.75
C LYS A 120 -1.70 10.10 10.51
N PRO A 121 -2.29 9.74 9.36
CA PRO A 121 -1.95 10.37 8.09
C PRO A 121 -2.68 11.71 7.97
N SER A 122 -1.92 12.76 7.67
CA SER A 122 -2.47 14.07 7.34
C SER A 122 -3.24 14.04 6.02
N ALA A 123 -4.13 15.01 5.80
CA ALA A 123 -4.86 15.12 4.54
C ALA A 123 -3.89 15.24 3.35
N TRP A 124 -4.09 14.43 2.31
CA TRP A 124 -3.20 14.40 1.16
C TRP A 124 -3.40 15.60 0.23
N ASN A 125 -2.31 16.31 0.01
CA ASN A 125 -2.18 17.29 -1.05
C ASN A 125 -0.82 17.08 -1.77
N PRO A 126 -0.80 16.66 -3.03
CA PRO A 126 -1.95 16.37 -3.90
C PRO A 126 -2.73 15.11 -3.47
N ARG A 127 -4.01 15.05 -3.85
CA ARG A 127 -4.86 13.86 -3.64
C ARG A 127 -4.32 12.66 -4.41
N CYS A 128 -4.70 11.46 -3.98
CA CYS A 128 -4.48 10.24 -4.76
C CYS A 128 -5.53 10.13 -5.88
N HIS A 129 -5.05 9.97 -7.11
CA HIS A 129 -5.90 9.75 -8.28
C HIS A 129 -6.19 8.26 -8.39
N VAL A 130 -7.46 7.87 -8.37
CA VAL A 130 -7.86 6.47 -8.59
C VAL A 130 -8.58 6.38 -9.93
N VAL A 131 -8.06 5.57 -10.85
CA VAL A 131 -8.63 5.42 -12.19
C VAL A 131 -9.28 4.04 -12.30
N LEU A 132 -10.59 4.03 -12.58
CA LEU A 132 -11.37 2.81 -12.77
C LEU A 132 -11.34 2.40 -14.25
N HIS A 133 -10.68 1.29 -14.54
CA HIS A 133 -10.55 0.72 -15.87
C HIS A 133 -11.62 -0.35 -16.11
N ALA A 134 -12.55 -0.04 -17.01
CA ALA A 134 -13.64 -0.91 -17.46
C ALA A 134 -13.21 -2.20 -18.20
N SER A 135 -11.90 -2.41 -18.41
CA SER A 135 -11.39 -3.60 -19.08
C SER A 135 -9.89 -3.76 -18.87
N SER A 136 -9.41 -5.01 -18.93
CA SER A 136 -7.98 -5.33 -18.97
C SER A 136 -7.22 -4.54 -20.05
N LYS A 137 -7.83 -4.32 -21.23
CA LYS A 137 -7.21 -3.56 -22.32
C LYS A 137 -6.96 -2.09 -21.94
N SER A 138 -7.96 -1.45 -21.32
CA SER A 138 -7.82 -0.06 -20.85
C SER A 138 -6.76 0.04 -19.76
N TYR A 139 -6.76 -0.93 -18.84
CA TYR A 139 -5.80 -1.01 -17.75
C TYR A 139 -4.36 -1.17 -18.26
N GLU A 140 -4.11 -2.19 -19.09
CA GLU A 140 -2.79 -2.48 -19.67
C GLU A 140 -2.24 -1.34 -20.53
N ALA A 141 -3.12 -0.57 -21.19
CA ALA A 141 -2.69 0.60 -21.95
C ALA A 141 -2.08 1.70 -21.07
N THR A 142 -2.48 1.77 -19.80
CA THR A 142 -1.97 2.74 -18.82
C THR A 142 -0.79 2.17 -18.02
N VAL A 143 -0.93 0.98 -17.45
CA VAL A 143 0.09 0.40 -16.55
C VAL A 143 1.22 -0.33 -17.28
N GLY A 144 1.02 -0.63 -18.57
CA GLY A 144 1.97 -1.36 -19.40
C GLY A 144 1.93 -2.88 -19.22
N ALA A 145 2.73 -3.58 -20.01
CA ALA A 145 2.68 -5.04 -20.11
C ALA A 145 3.06 -5.78 -18.82
N ALA A 146 3.83 -5.14 -17.93
CA ALA A 146 4.21 -5.72 -16.63
C ALA A 146 3.02 -5.86 -15.68
N GLY A 147 2.01 -4.99 -15.79
CA GLY A 147 0.77 -5.05 -15.00
C GLY A 147 -0.31 -5.95 -15.58
N ARG A 148 -0.07 -6.67 -16.69
CA ARG A 148 -1.11 -7.50 -17.35
C ARG A 148 -1.74 -8.53 -16.41
N THR A 149 -0.98 -9.03 -15.45
CA THR A 149 -1.43 -10.07 -14.51
C THR A 149 -1.93 -9.51 -13.18
N THR A 150 -1.97 -8.18 -13.00
CA THR A 150 -2.44 -7.54 -11.78
C THR A 150 -3.86 -7.00 -11.95
N LEU A 151 -4.55 -6.85 -10.82
CA LEU A 151 -5.88 -6.23 -10.76
C LEU A 151 -5.80 -4.73 -10.51
N ALA A 152 -4.71 -4.28 -9.89
CA ALA A 152 -4.45 -2.88 -9.62
C ALA A 152 -2.94 -2.61 -9.61
N SER A 153 -2.57 -1.33 -9.66
CA SER A 153 -1.19 -0.87 -9.54
C SER A 153 -1.15 0.54 -8.96
N ALA A 154 -0.27 0.76 -7.99
CA ALA A 154 0.05 2.08 -7.44
C ALA A 154 1.30 2.68 -8.08
N LEU A 155 1.26 4.00 -8.29
CA LEU A 155 2.40 4.79 -8.69
C LEU A 155 2.49 6.08 -7.86
N VAL A 156 3.59 6.24 -7.14
CA VAL A 156 3.91 7.47 -6.40
C VAL A 156 5.13 8.13 -7.03
N LYS A 157 4.97 9.36 -7.53
CA LYS A 157 6.09 10.15 -8.04
C LYS A 157 6.49 11.19 -7.00
N ARG A 158 7.79 11.35 -6.81
CA ARG A 158 8.37 12.37 -5.93
C ARG A 158 9.06 13.45 -6.74
N ALA A 159 9.03 14.67 -6.21
CA ALA A 159 9.80 15.82 -6.70
C ALA A 159 10.51 16.50 -5.52
N GLN A 160 11.28 17.54 -5.80
CA GLN A 160 11.95 18.33 -4.75
C GLN A 160 10.89 18.89 -3.78
N GLY A 161 10.92 18.40 -2.54
CA GLY A 161 9.99 18.81 -1.48
C GLY A 161 8.86 17.83 -1.14
N GLY A 162 8.77 16.66 -1.78
CA GLY A 162 7.84 15.61 -1.35
C GLY A 162 7.16 14.83 -2.49
N ILE A 163 5.94 14.37 -2.23
CA ILE A 163 5.14 13.62 -3.21
C ILE A 163 4.52 14.59 -4.23
N ALA A 164 4.83 14.38 -5.50
CA ALA A 164 4.33 15.17 -6.63
C ALA A 164 3.04 14.58 -7.22
N SER A 165 2.88 13.25 -7.16
CA SER A 165 1.63 12.58 -7.56
C SER A 165 1.48 11.25 -6.86
N ARG A 166 0.23 10.85 -6.61
CA ARG A 166 -0.18 9.51 -6.15
C ARG A 166 -1.25 9.02 -7.12
N GLN A 167 -1.10 7.84 -7.68
CA GLN A 167 -2.08 7.24 -8.59
C GLN A 167 -2.27 5.77 -8.25
N ILE A 168 -3.51 5.30 -8.33
CA ILE A 168 -3.88 3.89 -8.32
C ILE A 168 -4.73 3.64 -9.56
N ASP A 169 -4.27 2.76 -10.43
CA ASP A 169 -5.04 2.26 -11.56
C ASP A 169 -5.63 0.91 -11.16
N VAL A 170 -6.94 0.71 -11.33
CA VAL A 170 -7.62 -0.51 -10.91
C VAL A 170 -8.61 -1.02 -11.97
N ARG A 171 -8.68 -2.33 -12.11
CA ARG A 171 -9.64 -3.04 -12.95
C ARG A 171 -11.01 -3.07 -12.30
N SER A 172 -11.92 -2.23 -12.77
CA SER A 172 -13.31 -2.19 -12.31
C SER A 172 -14.19 -3.27 -12.97
N ASP A 173 -13.65 -4.01 -13.93
CA ASP A 173 -14.30 -5.16 -14.57
C ASP A 173 -14.25 -6.45 -13.72
N VAL A 174 -13.73 -6.36 -12.49
CA VAL A 174 -13.62 -7.46 -11.54
C VAL A 174 -14.35 -7.09 -10.24
N ASP A 175 -15.33 -7.88 -9.84
CA ASP A 175 -16.31 -7.51 -8.80
C ASP A 175 -15.69 -7.21 -7.42
N ASP A 176 -14.58 -7.85 -7.07
CA ASP A 176 -13.98 -7.79 -5.73
C ASP A 176 -12.79 -6.82 -5.63
N PHE A 177 -12.54 -5.97 -6.63
CA PHE A 177 -11.35 -5.10 -6.65
C PHE A 177 -11.19 -4.24 -5.38
N LEU A 178 -12.31 -3.79 -4.79
CA LEU A 178 -12.31 -2.97 -3.56
C LEU A 178 -11.73 -3.70 -2.35
N THR A 179 -11.85 -5.03 -2.31
CA THR A 179 -11.39 -5.86 -1.18
C THR A 179 -10.16 -6.68 -1.54
N ALA A 180 -9.99 -7.07 -2.81
CA ALA A 180 -8.92 -7.95 -3.26
C ALA A 180 -7.66 -7.23 -3.73
N ALA A 181 -7.77 -5.98 -4.22
CA ALA A 181 -6.66 -5.27 -4.85
C ALA A 181 -6.40 -3.88 -4.26
N LEU A 182 -7.46 -3.10 -4.05
CA LEU A 182 -7.33 -1.73 -3.57
C LEU A 182 -6.62 -1.58 -2.21
N PRO A 183 -6.84 -2.46 -1.20
CA PRO A 183 -6.13 -2.35 0.08
C PRO A 183 -4.62 -2.52 -0.05
N HIS A 184 -4.18 -3.42 -0.94
CA HIS A 184 -2.77 -3.66 -1.25
C HIS A 184 -2.11 -2.40 -1.84
N GLU A 185 -2.69 -1.87 -2.92
CA GLU A 185 -2.14 -0.69 -3.58
C GLU A 185 -2.18 0.56 -2.71
N LEU A 186 -3.24 0.72 -1.91
CA LEU A 186 -3.35 1.85 -0.99
C LEU A 186 -2.32 1.76 0.14
N CYS A 187 -1.91 0.55 0.55
CA CYS A 187 -0.82 0.35 1.49
C CYS A 187 0.48 0.94 0.94
N HIS A 188 0.86 0.64 -0.31
CA HIS A 188 2.05 1.25 -0.94
C HIS A 188 1.99 2.78 -0.95
N VAL A 189 0.83 3.37 -1.25
CA VAL A 189 0.68 4.84 -1.24
C VAL A 189 0.85 5.42 0.16
N LEU A 190 0.34 4.75 1.20
CA LEU A 190 0.51 5.15 2.61
C LEU A 190 1.96 5.01 3.07
N LEU A 191 2.60 3.90 2.76
CA LEU A 191 4.00 3.63 3.08
C LEU A 191 4.94 4.63 2.39
N ALA A 192 4.64 4.99 1.14
CA ALA A 192 5.31 6.08 0.46
C ALA A 192 5.06 7.43 1.15
N ASP A 193 3.93 7.69 1.77
CA ASP A 193 3.75 8.94 2.54
C ASP A 193 4.63 8.95 3.80
N HIS A 194 4.80 7.79 4.43
CA HIS A 194 5.63 7.62 5.62
C HIS A 194 7.12 7.79 5.32
N SER A 195 7.64 7.09 4.30
CA SER A 195 9.08 7.06 4.04
C SER A 195 9.42 6.87 2.55
N PRO A 196 10.42 7.59 2.00
CA PRO A 196 10.83 7.46 0.59
C PRO A 196 11.70 6.24 0.31
N ALA A 197 12.17 5.53 1.35
CA ALA A 197 13.29 4.60 1.23
C ALA A 197 13.02 3.24 1.88
N LEU A 198 11.76 2.84 2.00
CA LEU A 198 11.46 1.50 2.52
C LEU A 198 12.05 0.43 1.59
N PRO A 199 12.71 -0.59 2.15
CA PRO A 199 13.19 -1.72 1.38
C PRO A 199 12.03 -2.57 0.86
N LEU A 200 12.26 -3.22 -0.29
CA LEU A 200 11.24 -3.96 -1.04
C LEU A 200 10.51 -5.00 -0.20
N TRP A 201 11.24 -5.78 0.61
CA TRP A 201 10.62 -6.81 1.46
C TRP A 201 9.61 -6.24 2.47
N CYS A 202 9.86 -5.02 2.96
CA CYS A 202 8.99 -4.40 3.96
C CYS A 202 7.78 -3.76 3.29
N ASP A 203 7.98 -3.07 2.16
CA ASP A 203 6.90 -2.45 1.39
C ASP A 203 5.89 -3.52 0.90
N GLU A 204 6.40 -4.55 0.22
CA GLU A 204 5.59 -5.68 -0.26
C GLU A 204 5.03 -6.52 0.89
N GLY A 205 5.86 -6.87 1.86
CA GLY A 205 5.44 -7.69 2.99
C GLY A 205 4.33 -7.04 3.81
N MET A 206 4.30 -5.71 3.91
CA MET A 206 3.20 -4.96 4.54
C MET A 206 1.94 -4.95 3.67
N ALA A 207 2.06 -4.66 2.37
CA ALA A 207 0.92 -4.65 1.44
C ALA A 207 0.22 -6.02 1.39
N LEU A 208 1.00 -7.11 1.40
CA LEU A 208 0.49 -8.48 1.42
C LEU A 208 -0.31 -8.83 2.69
N GLN A 209 -0.16 -8.12 3.82
CA GLN A 209 -1.01 -8.35 5.00
C GLN A 209 -2.45 -7.86 4.78
N PHE A 210 -2.68 -7.03 3.77
CA PHE A 210 -3.98 -6.46 3.44
C PHE A 210 -4.65 -7.11 2.23
N ASP A 211 -4.00 -8.11 1.64
CA ASP A 211 -4.60 -8.95 0.62
C ASP A 211 -5.75 -9.80 1.18
N SER A 212 -6.58 -10.32 0.27
CA SER A 212 -7.59 -11.32 0.62
C SER A 212 -6.95 -12.54 1.32
N LEU A 213 -7.72 -13.21 2.18
CA LEU A 213 -7.25 -14.40 2.88
C LEU A 213 -6.73 -15.48 1.92
N GLU A 214 -7.39 -15.63 0.76
CA GLU A 214 -6.97 -16.60 -0.27
C GLU A 214 -5.58 -16.28 -0.83
N LYS A 215 -5.29 -15.00 -1.14
CA LYS A 215 -3.98 -14.58 -1.65
C LYS A 215 -2.90 -14.66 -0.55
N GLN A 216 -3.23 -14.36 0.70
CA GLN A 216 -2.33 -14.62 1.83
C GLN A 216 -2.00 -16.11 1.97
N GLN A 217 -3.00 -16.99 1.86
CA GLN A 217 -2.80 -18.45 1.90
C GLN A 217 -1.98 -18.95 0.71
N LEU A 218 -2.14 -18.36 -0.47
CA LEU A 218 -1.30 -18.64 -1.64
C LEU A 218 0.18 -18.37 -1.32
N HIS A 219 0.49 -17.17 -0.83
CA HIS A 219 1.86 -16.80 -0.49
C HIS A 219 2.45 -17.62 0.67
N ASP A 220 1.62 -18.02 1.64
CA ASP A 220 2.04 -18.95 2.69
C ASP A 220 2.39 -20.34 2.12
N ARG A 221 1.65 -20.84 1.10
CA ARG A 221 2.00 -22.09 0.40
C ARG A 221 3.29 -21.94 -0.41
N ASP A 222 3.45 -20.82 -1.11
CA ASP A 222 4.65 -20.53 -1.91
C ASP A 222 5.90 -20.45 -1.02
N LEU A 223 5.78 -19.84 0.16
CA LEU A 223 6.83 -19.86 1.18
C LEU A 223 7.20 -21.29 1.58
N ARG A 224 6.20 -22.10 1.97
CA ARG A 224 6.44 -23.49 2.43
C ARG A 224 7.12 -24.32 1.35
N ARG A 225 6.70 -24.16 0.09
CA ARG A 225 7.32 -24.81 -1.07
C ARG A 225 8.75 -24.33 -1.30
N SER A 226 9.00 -23.02 -1.15
CA SER A 226 10.34 -22.44 -1.33
C SER A 226 11.30 -22.92 -0.25
N LEU A 227 10.85 -23.04 0.99
CA LEU A 227 11.62 -23.62 2.09
C LEU A 227 11.93 -25.11 1.85
N SER A 228 10.93 -25.92 1.48
CA SER A 228 11.13 -27.36 1.27
C SER A 228 11.99 -27.70 0.06
N SER A 229 11.99 -26.85 -0.97
CA SER A 229 12.80 -27.01 -2.18
C SER A 229 14.18 -26.33 -2.10
N GLY A 230 14.51 -25.68 -0.99
CA GLY A 230 15.77 -24.94 -0.85
C GLY A 230 15.90 -23.69 -1.72
N ARG A 231 14.77 -23.18 -2.25
CA ARG A 231 14.71 -21.96 -3.07
C ARG A 231 14.43 -20.68 -2.28
N ALA A 232 14.15 -20.81 -0.99
CA ALA A 232 14.02 -19.69 -0.06
C ALA A 232 15.28 -18.80 -0.09
N LEU A 233 15.10 -17.48 -0.17
CA LEU A 233 16.21 -16.55 -0.08
C LEU A 233 16.81 -16.59 1.34
N PRO A 234 18.15 -16.51 1.49
CA PRO A 234 18.75 -16.24 2.79
C PRO A 234 18.19 -14.94 3.37
N LEU A 235 17.86 -14.92 4.66
CA LEU A 235 17.16 -13.77 5.25
C LEU A 235 17.96 -12.46 5.12
N ALA A 236 19.28 -12.50 5.27
CA ALA A 236 20.13 -11.34 5.06
C ALA A 236 20.04 -10.78 3.61
N SER A 237 19.92 -11.66 2.61
CA SER A 237 19.73 -11.28 1.20
C SER A 237 18.35 -10.67 0.98
N LEU A 238 17.29 -11.23 1.57
CA LEU A 238 15.95 -10.67 1.51
C LEU A 238 15.90 -9.24 2.09
N LEU A 239 16.49 -9.05 3.29
CA LEU A 239 16.44 -7.77 4.01
C LEU A 239 17.22 -6.64 3.30
N THR A 240 18.16 -7.00 2.43
CA THR A 240 19.01 -6.04 1.69
C THR A 240 18.70 -5.95 0.20
N LEU A 241 17.67 -6.67 -0.26
CA LEU A 241 17.30 -6.75 -1.68
C LEU A 241 16.90 -5.36 -2.22
N ARG A 242 17.54 -4.93 -3.32
CA ARG A 242 17.34 -3.61 -3.93
C ARG A 242 16.50 -3.62 -5.21
N GLN A 243 16.37 -4.78 -5.85
CA GLN A 243 15.64 -4.97 -7.08
C GLN A 243 14.82 -6.26 -6.94
N TYR A 244 13.65 -6.30 -7.56
CA TYR A 244 12.87 -7.55 -7.61
C TYR A 244 13.73 -8.67 -8.19
N PRO A 245 13.60 -9.90 -7.65
CA PRO A 245 14.29 -11.03 -8.23
C PRO A 245 13.65 -11.38 -9.58
N ALA A 246 14.24 -12.37 -10.26
CA ALA A 246 13.67 -12.90 -11.48
C ALA A 246 12.23 -13.40 -11.25
N ALA A 247 11.40 -13.39 -12.29
CA ALA A 247 9.97 -13.67 -12.16
C ALA A 247 9.68 -15.06 -11.57
N GLU A 248 10.54 -16.04 -11.83
CA GLU A 248 10.49 -17.38 -11.26
C GLU A 248 10.68 -17.42 -9.73
N ASP A 249 11.26 -16.39 -9.13
CA ASP A 249 11.54 -16.28 -7.70
C ASP A 249 10.54 -15.38 -6.96
N TRP A 250 9.60 -14.76 -7.68
CA TRP A 250 8.54 -13.95 -7.07
C TRP A 250 7.74 -14.69 -6.00
N PRO A 251 7.33 -15.97 -6.19
CA PRO A 251 6.61 -16.71 -5.16
C PRO A 251 7.40 -16.81 -3.85
N ALA A 252 8.71 -17.06 -3.92
CA ALA A 252 9.59 -17.12 -2.76
C ALA A 252 9.72 -15.74 -2.10
N PHE A 253 9.96 -14.70 -2.89
CA PHE A 253 10.10 -13.33 -2.40
C PHE A 253 8.85 -12.82 -1.69
N TYR A 254 7.67 -12.95 -2.30
CA TYR A 254 6.42 -12.48 -1.71
C TYR A 254 6.06 -13.28 -0.46
N GLY A 255 6.12 -14.62 -0.54
CA GLY A 255 5.83 -15.49 0.61
C GLY A 255 6.76 -15.24 1.80
N GLN A 256 8.07 -15.10 1.55
CA GLN A 256 9.03 -14.78 2.62
C GLN A 256 8.84 -13.39 3.18
N SER A 257 8.66 -12.37 2.34
CA SER A 257 8.44 -10.98 2.77
C SER A 257 7.23 -10.86 3.68
N ALA A 258 6.08 -11.42 3.27
CA ALA A 258 4.86 -11.43 4.07
C ALA A 258 5.07 -12.13 5.42
N SER A 259 5.78 -13.26 5.44
CA SER A 259 6.00 -14.02 6.67
C SER A 259 6.99 -13.37 7.63
N VAL A 260 8.06 -12.75 7.11
CA VAL A 260 9.04 -12.01 7.93
C VAL A 260 8.41 -10.75 8.52
N VAL A 261 7.63 -9.99 7.73
CA VAL A 261 6.84 -8.85 8.23
C VAL A 261 5.90 -9.30 9.33
N ARG A 262 5.16 -10.40 9.13
CA ARG A 262 4.27 -10.98 10.15
C ARG A 262 5.00 -11.29 11.46
N CYS A 263 6.19 -11.89 11.39
CA CYS A 263 7.01 -12.18 12.57
C CYS A 263 7.45 -10.89 13.29
N LEU A 264 7.94 -9.89 12.55
CA LEU A 264 8.41 -8.62 13.13
C LEU A 264 7.26 -7.78 13.72
N LEU A 265 6.06 -7.85 13.13
CA LEU A 265 4.84 -7.26 13.69
C LEU A 265 4.48 -7.92 15.02
N GLN A 266 4.56 -9.26 15.13
CA GLN A 266 4.29 -9.97 16.38
C GLN A 266 5.32 -9.65 17.47
N LEU A 267 6.58 -9.42 17.09
CA LEU A 267 7.64 -9.09 18.04
C LEU A 267 7.59 -7.65 18.58
N GLY A 268 6.96 -6.72 17.86
CA GLY A 268 7.09 -5.31 18.24
C GLY A 268 6.10 -4.32 17.65
N GLY A 269 5.08 -4.77 16.93
CA GLY A 269 4.08 -3.91 16.32
C GLY A 269 4.55 -3.15 15.08
N PRO A 270 3.63 -2.41 14.43
CA PRO A 270 3.90 -1.73 13.17
C PRO A 270 4.87 -0.55 13.29
N GLU A 271 4.81 0.24 14.37
CA GLU A 271 5.70 1.39 14.55
C GLU A 271 7.17 0.97 14.64
N LYS A 272 7.45 -0.09 15.39
CA LYS A 272 8.82 -0.63 15.53
C LYS A 272 9.31 -1.24 14.22
N LEU A 273 8.45 -1.96 13.49
CA LEU A 273 8.80 -2.55 12.19
C LEU A 273 9.24 -1.46 11.21
N LEU A 274 8.52 -0.35 11.15
CA LEU A 274 8.84 0.73 10.21
C LEU A 274 10.08 1.51 10.63
N GLN A 275 10.25 1.78 11.92
CA GLN A 275 11.51 2.32 12.45
C GLN A 275 12.69 1.41 12.09
N PHE A 276 12.51 0.09 12.15
CA PHE A 276 13.53 -0.87 11.72
C PHE A 276 13.80 -0.78 10.23
N ALA A 277 12.75 -0.71 9.42
CA ALA A 277 12.86 -0.63 7.97
C ALA A 277 13.61 0.63 7.50
N GLU A 278 13.47 1.74 8.22
CA GLU A 278 14.21 2.99 7.98
C GLU A 278 15.64 2.92 8.53
N LEU A 279 15.80 2.48 9.78
CA LEU A 279 17.09 2.45 10.46
C LEU A 279 18.07 1.51 9.75
N GLN A 280 17.60 0.38 9.22
CA GLN A 280 18.49 -0.54 8.48
C GLN A 280 19.09 0.10 7.22
N GLN A 281 18.43 1.09 6.61
CA GLN A 281 18.96 1.76 5.42
C GLN A 281 20.17 2.64 5.75
N SER A 282 20.17 3.24 6.94
CA SER A 282 21.23 4.15 7.37
C SER A 282 22.33 3.46 8.20
N ARG A 283 21.97 2.49 9.03
CA ARG A 283 22.89 1.81 9.96
C ARG A 283 23.19 0.35 9.64
N GLY A 284 22.48 -0.23 8.66
CA GLY A 284 22.56 -1.65 8.33
C GLY A 284 21.65 -2.53 9.19
N VAL A 285 21.31 -3.70 8.66
CA VAL A 285 20.34 -4.65 9.21
C VAL A 285 20.69 -5.05 10.66
N ASP A 286 21.90 -5.52 10.90
CA ASP A 286 22.27 -6.08 12.21
C ASP A 286 22.30 -5.02 13.32
N ALA A 287 22.72 -3.79 13.01
CA ALA A 287 22.70 -2.69 13.97
C ALA A 287 21.26 -2.32 14.33
N ALA A 288 20.39 -2.19 13.33
CA ALA A 288 18.98 -1.87 13.53
C ALA A 288 18.23 -2.99 14.29
N LEU A 289 18.54 -4.26 14.04
CA LEU A 289 17.98 -5.39 14.78
C LEU A 289 18.38 -5.39 16.26
N ARG A 290 19.64 -5.10 16.57
CA ARG A 290 20.12 -5.00 17.96
C ARG A 290 19.42 -3.86 18.69
N GLU A 291 19.29 -2.71 18.05
CA GLU A 291 18.73 -1.50 18.64
C GLU A 291 17.23 -1.63 18.92
N LEU A 292 16.45 -2.14 17.97
CA LEU A 292 14.98 -2.10 18.07
C LEU A 292 14.37 -3.39 18.61
N TYR A 293 14.96 -4.54 18.27
CA TYR A 293 14.44 -5.86 18.61
C TYR A 293 15.32 -6.62 19.62
N GLY A 294 16.51 -6.11 19.98
CA GLY A 294 17.46 -6.83 20.83
C GLY A 294 18.05 -8.08 20.16
N LEU A 295 17.91 -8.22 18.84
CA LEU A 295 18.38 -9.38 18.10
C LEU A 295 19.81 -9.15 17.61
N ARG A 296 20.71 -10.11 17.84
CA ARG A 296 22.15 -9.98 17.56
C ARG A 296 22.45 -9.58 16.11
N ASN A 297 21.76 -10.20 15.16
CA ASN A 297 21.96 -10.06 13.71
C ASN A 297 20.80 -10.73 12.95
N ALA A 298 20.86 -10.67 11.61
CA ALA A 298 19.89 -11.34 10.72
C ALA A 298 19.80 -12.86 10.93
N GLY A 299 20.87 -13.52 11.35
CA GLY A 299 20.85 -14.96 11.66
C GLY A 299 19.97 -15.28 12.87
N HIS A 300 20.08 -14.48 13.95
CA HIS A 300 19.20 -14.62 15.11
C HIS A 300 17.73 -14.32 14.76
N LEU A 301 17.46 -13.34 13.89
CA LEU A 301 16.10 -13.14 13.38
C LEU A 301 15.63 -14.35 12.57
N ALA A 302 16.49 -14.97 11.77
CA ALA A 302 16.12 -16.16 11.02
C ALA A 302 15.76 -17.32 11.96
N GLU A 303 16.49 -17.54 13.04
CA GLU A 303 16.15 -18.57 14.05
C GLU A 303 14.74 -18.35 14.61
N ILE A 304 14.45 -17.13 15.10
CA ILE A 304 13.15 -16.73 15.64
C ILE A 304 12.03 -16.88 14.60
N TRP A 305 12.28 -16.44 13.36
CA TRP A 305 11.32 -16.56 12.28
C TRP A 305 11.01 -18.03 11.95
N HIS A 306 12.03 -18.89 11.84
CA HIS A 306 11.81 -20.33 11.59
C HIS A 306 11.07 -21.01 12.74
N ASP A 307 11.32 -20.61 13.99
CA ASP A 307 10.55 -21.09 15.15
C ASP A 307 9.07 -20.68 15.05
N SER A 308 8.79 -19.43 14.64
CA SER A 308 7.41 -18.95 14.45
C SER A 308 6.64 -19.76 13.40
N LEU A 309 7.32 -20.28 12.38
CA LEU A 309 6.73 -21.13 11.33
C LEU A 309 6.40 -22.54 11.83
N ARG A 310 7.13 -23.05 12.85
CA ARG A 310 6.88 -24.35 13.49
C ARG A 310 5.71 -24.27 14.49
N GLY A 311 5.62 -23.17 15.23
CA GLY A 311 4.61 -22.96 16.27
C GLY A 311 3.23 -22.53 15.76
N SER A 312 3.12 -22.09 14.50
CA SER A 312 1.86 -21.57 13.94
C SER A 312 1.08 -22.64 13.17
N SER A 313 0.12 -23.27 13.84
CA SER A 313 -1.06 -23.83 13.16
C SER A 313 -1.91 -22.68 12.62
N ALA A 314 -1.64 -22.25 11.40
CA ALA A 314 -2.60 -21.57 10.51
C ALA A 314 -3.46 -20.43 11.09
N THR A 315 -3.02 -19.66 12.08
CA THR A 315 -3.75 -18.45 12.48
C THR A 315 -3.32 -17.31 11.55
N PRO A 316 -4.16 -16.86 10.61
CA PRO A 316 -3.85 -15.65 9.86
C PRO A 316 -3.72 -14.52 10.87
N LEU A 317 -2.78 -13.59 10.66
CA LEU A 317 -2.95 -12.27 11.26
C LEU A 317 -4.17 -11.64 10.58
N GLN A 318 -5.36 -11.90 11.11
CA GLN A 318 -6.39 -10.88 11.07
C GLN A 318 -5.85 -9.72 11.91
N LEU A 319 -5.06 -8.84 11.28
CA LEU A 319 -5.15 -7.43 11.61
C LEU A 319 -6.61 -7.09 11.40
N ALA A 320 -7.44 -7.23 12.44
CA ALA A 320 -8.89 -7.34 12.40
C ALA A 320 -9.49 -6.61 11.19
N PHE A 321 -9.80 -7.35 10.14
CA PHE A 321 -10.75 -6.85 9.16
C PHE A 321 -12.09 -7.02 9.83
N SER A 322 -12.64 -5.92 10.35
CA SER A 322 -14.10 -5.85 10.41
C SER A 322 -14.57 -6.09 8.98
N PRO A 323 -15.41 -7.11 8.71
CA PRO A 323 -15.95 -7.27 7.38
C PRO A 323 -16.63 -5.95 6.97
N PRO A 324 -16.61 -5.57 5.67
CA PRO A 324 -17.55 -4.58 5.21
C PRO A 324 -18.94 -5.06 5.64
N VAL A 325 -19.65 -4.22 6.39
CA VAL A 325 -21.09 -4.40 6.57
C VAL A 325 -21.61 -4.53 5.14
N PRO A 326 -22.20 -5.68 4.75
CA PRO A 326 -22.85 -5.78 3.44
C PRO A 326 -23.82 -4.60 3.36
N PRO A 327 -24.06 -3.99 2.19
CA PRO A 327 -25.06 -2.95 2.07
C PRO A 327 -26.37 -3.52 2.63
N ALA A 328 -26.69 -3.12 3.85
CA ALA A 328 -27.93 -3.49 4.48
C ALA A 328 -28.99 -2.84 3.60
N ASP A 329 -29.93 -3.67 3.16
CA ASP A 329 -31.13 -3.25 2.47
C ASP A 329 -31.58 -1.90 3.01
N LEU A 330 -31.53 -0.89 2.14
CA LEU A 330 -32.16 0.39 2.37
C LEU A 330 -33.68 0.15 2.33
N ASP A 331 -34.21 -0.42 3.40
CA ASP A 331 -35.63 -0.34 3.71
C ASP A 331 -35.84 0.92 4.58
N PRO A 332 -36.44 1.98 4.03
CA PRO A 332 -36.74 3.21 4.77
C PRO A 332 -37.77 3.01 5.92
N ALA A 333 -38.32 1.81 6.14
CA ALA A 333 -39.35 1.59 7.15
C ALA A 333 -38.86 1.45 8.61
N ASN A 334 -37.55 1.33 8.88
CA ASN A 334 -37.07 1.00 10.24
C ASN A 334 -36.56 2.19 11.08
N PHE A 335 -36.65 3.43 10.57
CA PHE A 335 -36.19 4.63 11.29
C PHE A 335 -37.12 5.10 12.43
N LEU A 336 -38.26 4.45 12.65
CA LEU A 336 -39.25 4.86 13.66
C LEU A 336 -39.38 3.91 14.88
N LYS A 337 -38.55 2.87 14.99
CA LYS A 337 -38.63 1.90 16.10
C LYS A 337 -37.50 1.95 17.14
N LEU A 338 -36.53 2.86 17.00
CA LEU A 338 -35.40 2.99 17.93
C LEU A 338 -35.49 4.20 18.88
N ALA A 339 -36.65 4.87 18.96
CA ALA A 339 -36.91 5.94 19.92
C ALA A 339 -37.78 5.53 21.14
N GLU A 340 -38.12 4.23 21.29
CA GLU A 340 -38.94 3.74 22.42
C GLU A 340 -38.30 2.60 23.23
N ALA A 341 -36.97 2.47 23.21
CA ALA A 341 -36.27 1.57 24.11
C ALA A 341 -34.97 2.20 24.63
N ARG A 342 -35.16 3.01 25.69
CA ARG A 342 -34.19 3.69 26.58
C ARG A 342 -33.73 5.09 26.17
#